data_AF-A0A521A0G4-F1
#
_entry.id   AF-A0A521A0G4-F1
#
_cell.length_a   1.000
_cell.length_b   1.000
_cell.length_c   1.000
_cell.angle_alpha   90.00
_cell.angle_beta   90.00
_cell.angle_gamma   90.00
#
_symmetry.space_group_name_H-M   'P 1'
#
loop_
_entity.id
_entity.type
_entity.pdbx_description
1 polymer ?
#
loop_
_entity_poly.entity_id
_entity_poly.type
_entity_poly.pdbx_seq_one_letter_code
_entity_poly.pdbx_strand_id
1 'polypeptide(L)'
;MKKSGDKSTLKAQLKKAEIRIRNLERKVEEANRELSQKTDLYQQTMEELSLAKLIINQSPVVLFRRKAGLTGTKPTLEYVSENLKQFGYAPRDFLEEKIRFAEIVHQEDIERLRDEINEYAEADVEEYTQYYRVLTKDGEERWVEDQTSVVRDNEGNKIHNQGILIDITERRRAEEKLKKSEEKFRRIVETAGEGFVLMDEELKIVDVNNAYCKMIGFSREELIGRHVLDLATDQFRSFM
;
A
#
# COMPACT_ATOMS: atom_id res chain seq x y z
N MET A 1 80.28 10.80 43.94
CA MET A 1 79.24 9.73 44.00
C MET A 1 77.82 10.33 43.81
N LYS A 2 77.45 10.80 42.61
CA LYS A 2 76.11 11.38 42.33
C LYS A 2 75.35 10.70 41.16
N LYS A 3 75.80 9.55 40.67
CA LYS A 3 75.20 8.87 39.49
C LYS A 3 74.13 7.80 39.80
N SER A 4 73.90 7.48 41.08
CA SER A 4 73.02 6.35 41.49
C SER A 4 71.55 6.77 41.72
N GLY A 5 71.27 7.98 42.23
CA GLY A 5 69.91 8.46 42.48
C GLY A 5 69.11 8.83 41.22
N ASP A 6 69.80 9.34 40.19
CA ASP A 6 69.20 9.78 38.93
C ASP A 6 68.73 8.60 38.05
N LYS A 7 69.50 7.50 38.05
CA LYS A 7 69.18 6.25 37.35
C LYS A 7 67.94 5.55 37.91
N SER A 8 67.72 5.64 39.23
CA SER A 8 66.54 5.05 39.89
C SER A 8 65.26 5.79 39.52
N THR A 9 65.31 7.12 39.51
CA THR A 9 64.19 7.99 39.14
C THR A 9 63.81 7.85 37.67
N LEU A 10 64.80 7.83 36.76
CA LEU A 10 64.56 7.55 35.33
C LEU A 10 63.91 6.18 35.12
N LYS A 11 64.34 5.15 35.85
CA LYS A 11 63.79 3.79 35.73
C LYS A 11 62.33 3.72 36.21
N ALA A 12 61.97 4.45 37.25
CA ALA A 12 60.59 4.57 37.71
C ALA A 12 59.70 5.35 36.72
N GLN A 13 60.22 6.44 36.14
CA GLN A 13 59.52 7.20 35.10
C GLN A 13 59.30 6.37 33.83
N LEU A 14 60.30 5.60 33.39
CA LEU A 14 60.19 4.69 32.25
C LEU A 14 59.12 3.63 32.49
N LYS A 15 59.11 2.98 33.66
CA LYS A 15 58.09 1.99 34.03
C LYS A 15 56.68 2.59 34.04
N LYS A 16 56.53 3.83 34.52
CA LYS A 16 55.24 4.54 34.51
C LYS A 16 54.80 4.90 33.08
N ALA A 17 55.73 5.28 32.21
CA ALA A 17 55.45 5.53 30.80
C ALA A 17 55.04 4.25 30.05
N GLU A 18 55.72 3.13 30.29
CA GLU A 18 55.38 1.81 29.71
C GLU A 18 53.97 1.35 30.10
N ILE A 19 53.57 1.56 31.36
CA ILE A 19 52.20 1.24 31.82
C ILE A 19 51.18 2.16 31.14
N ARG A 20 51.52 3.46 31.01
CA ARG A 20 50.63 4.42 30.32
C ARG A 20 50.45 4.07 28.84
N ILE A 21 51.52 3.67 28.15
CA ILE A 21 51.48 3.23 26.75
C ILE A 21 50.58 2.01 26.62
N ARG A 22 50.79 0.95 27.42
CA ARG A 22 49.93 -0.24 27.40
C ARG A 22 48.45 0.06 27.67
N ASN A 23 48.18 0.96 28.60
CA ASN A 23 46.80 1.38 28.86
C ASN A 23 46.18 2.15 27.69
N LEU A 24 46.97 2.96 26.97
CA LEU A 24 46.51 3.67 25.78
C LEU A 24 46.31 2.71 24.60
N GLU A 25 47.22 1.76 24.39
CA GLU A 25 47.08 0.71 23.36
C GLU A 25 45.78 -0.07 23.56
N ARG A 26 45.49 -0.53 24.77
CA ARG A 26 44.24 -1.22 25.08
C ARG A 26 43.00 -0.36 24.80
N LYS A 27 43.04 0.93 25.16
CA LYS A 27 41.94 1.86 24.87
C LYS A 27 41.75 2.07 23.37
N VAL A 28 42.83 2.11 22.59
CA VAL A 28 42.77 2.22 21.13
C VAL A 28 42.19 0.94 20.53
N GLU A 29 42.59 -0.24 21.02
CA GLU A 29 42.01 -1.51 20.59
C GLU A 29 40.51 -1.60 20.90
N GLU A 30 40.11 -1.20 22.11
CA GLU A 30 38.69 -1.12 22.52
C GLU A 30 37.91 -0.16 21.60
N ALA A 31 38.40 1.06 21.39
CA ALA A 31 37.76 2.05 20.53
C ALA A 31 37.69 1.60 19.06
N ASN A 32 38.73 0.95 18.55
CA ASN A 32 38.75 0.41 17.18
C ASN A 32 37.71 -0.72 17.01
N ARG A 33 37.55 -1.57 18.03
CA ARG A 33 36.54 -2.63 18.03
C ARG A 33 35.13 -2.03 18.02
N GLU A 34 34.86 -1.04 18.87
CA GLU A 34 33.58 -0.32 18.90
C GLU A 34 33.29 0.37 17.57
N LEU A 35 34.29 1.03 16.97
CA LEU A 35 34.15 1.69 15.67
C LEU A 35 33.86 0.69 14.55
N SER A 36 34.52 -0.46 14.54
CA SER A 36 34.25 -1.53 13.57
C SER A 36 32.80 -2.00 13.69
N GLN A 37 32.33 -2.30 14.90
CA GLN A 37 30.95 -2.73 15.15
C GLN A 37 29.93 -1.69 14.70
N LYS A 38 30.18 -0.40 14.98
CA LYS A 38 29.30 0.69 14.55
C LYS A 38 29.30 0.86 13.03
N THR A 39 30.44 0.63 12.38
CA THR A 39 30.57 0.69 10.91
C THR A 39 29.80 -0.46 10.27
N ASP A 40 29.93 -1.67 10.80
CA ASP A 40 29.20 -2.85 10.31
C ASP A 40 27.69 -2.66 10.47
N LEU A 41 27.23 -2.16 11.63
CA LEU A 41 25.82 -1.86 11.86
C LEU A 41 25.29 -0.76 10.93
N TYR A 42 26.07 0.30 10.70
CA TYR A 42 25.70 1.36 9.78
C TYR A 42 25.57 0.84 8.34
N GLN A 43 26.49 -0.03 7.91
CA GLN A 43 26.46 -0.65 6.60
C GLN A 43 25.22 -1.55 6.43
N GLN A 44 24.92 -2.38 7.43
CA GLN A 44 23.71 -3.22 7.45
C GLN A 44 22.43 -2.38 7.39
N THR A 45 22.33 -1.34 8.21
CA THR A 45 21.18 -0.43 8.22
C THR A 45 21.03 0.27 6.87
N MET A 46 22.15 0.62 6.22
CA MET A 46 22.12 1.25 4.92
C MET A 46 21.65 0.32 3.81
N GLU A 47 22.04 -0.95 3.87
CA GLU A 47 21.57 -1.99 2.95
C GLU A 47 20.07 -2.23 3.11
N GLU A 48 19.57 -2.39 4.34
CA GLU A 48 18.14 -2.55 4.63
C GLU A 48 17.32 -1.34 4.13
N LEU A 49 17.79 -0.12 4.40
CA LEU A 49 17.11 1.08 3.94
C LEU A 49 17.10 1.19 2.41
N SER A 50 18.19 0.78 1.76
CA SER A 50 18.30 0.78 0.29
C SER A 50 17.31 -0.20 -0.34
N LEU A 51 17.20 -1.41 0.23
CA LEU A 51 16.24 -2.42 -0.21
C LEU A 51 14.79 -1.95 -0.01
N ALA A 52 14.46 -1.41 1.17
CA ALA A 52 13.13 -0.88 1.45
C ALA A 52 12.74 0.23 0.45
N LYS A 53 13.64 1.19 0.19
CA LYS A 53 13.44 2.25 -0.81
C LYS A 53 13.23 1.69 -2.21
N LEU A 54 13.99 0.66 -2.60
CA LEU A 54 13.85 0.03 -3.92
C LEU A 54 12.45 -0.60 -4.08
N ILE A 55 12.00 -1.36 -3.09
CA ILE A 55 10.68 -2.01 -3.10
C ILE A 55 9.57 -0.97 -3.23
N ILE A 56 9.62 0.10 -2.42
CA ILE A 56 8.64 1.19 -2.48
C ILE A 56 8.68 1.86 -3.86
N ASN A 57 9.87 2.15 -4.38
CA ASN A 57 10.02 2.87 -5.65
C ASN A 57 9.59 2.05 -6.89
N GLN A 58 9.51 0.73 -6.78
CA GLN A 58 9.00 -0.16 -7.83
C GLN A 58 7.53 -0.57 -7.62
N SER A 59 6.95 -0.20 -6.49
CA SER A 59 5.56 -0.48 -6.13
C SER A 59 4.62 0.59 -6.68
N PRO A 60 3.34 0.28 -6.96
CA PRO A 60 2.32 1.30 -7.22
C PRO A 60 1.93 2.12 -5.98
N VAL A 61 2.45 1.75 -4.79
CA VAL A 61 2.12 2.36 -3.50
C VAL A 61 3.02 3.56 -3.22
N VAL A 62 2.45 4.77 -3.29
CA VAL A 62 3.16 6.01 -2.94
C VAL A 62 3.02 6.27 -1.44
N LEU A 63 4.15 6.38 -0.74
CA LEU A 63 4.17 6.79 0.66
C LEU A 63 4.13 8.31 0.74
N PHE A 64 3.42 8.86 1.73
CA PHE A 64 3.47 10.27 2.04
C PHE A 64 3.47 10.54 3.55
N ARG A 65 3.98 11.72 3.92
CA ARG A 65 3.80 12.31 5.25
C ARG A 65 3.60 13.80 5.11
N ARG A 66 2.53 14.29 5.74
CA ARG A 66 2.19 15.71 5.87
C ARG A 66 2.30 16.11 7.32
N LYS A 67 2.95 17.22 7.60
CA LYS A 67 2.89 17.86 8.91
C LYS A 67 1.47 18.31 9.19
N ALA A 68 0.97 18.01 10.39
CA ALA A 68 -0.29 18.59 10.84
C ALA A 68 -0.09 20.12 10.94
N GLY A 69 -1.03 20.88 10.39
CA GLY A 69 -1.04 22.32 10.62
C GLY A 69 -1.30 22.58 12.10
N LEU A 70 -0.48 23.40 12.75
CA LEU A 70 -0.86 24.06 14.01
C LEU A 70 -2.10 24.94 13.74
N THR A 71 -2.85 25.31 14.79
CA THR A 71 -4.01 26.20 14.69
C THR A 71 -3.73 27.41 13.79
N GLY A 72 -4.41 27.48 12.63
CA GLY A 72 -4.27 28.56 11.64
C GLY A 72 -3.15 28.39 10.61
N THR A 73 -2.37 27.31 10.65
CA THR A 73 -1.38 26.96 9.62
C THR A 73 -1.87 25.81 8.75
N LYS A 74 -1.50 25.86 7.47
CA LYS A 74 -1.89 24.83 6.50
C LYS A 74 -1.03 23.57 6.69
N PRO A 75 -1.59 22.35 6.53
CA PRO A 75 -0.79 21.15 6.44
C PRO A 75 0.21 21.23 5.28
N THR A 76 1.47 20.85 5.54
CA THR A 76 2.56 20.88 4.55
C THR A 76 3.07 19.46 4.31
N LEU A 77 3.30 19.10 3.05
CA LEU A 77 3.92 17.81 2.72
C LEU A 77 5.40 17.84 3.13
N GLU A 78 5.82 16.89 3.96
CA GLU A 78 7.21 16.75 4.39
C GLU A 78 7.94 15.63 3.64
N TYR A 79 7.19 14.63 3.20
CA TYR A 79 7.75 13.48 2.49
C TYR A 79 6.74 12.92 1.50
N VAL A 80 7.25 12.51 0.34
CA VAL A 80 6.55 11.65 -0.62
C VAL A 80 7.57 10.78 -1.34
N SER A 81 7.25 9.51 -1.58
CA SER A 81 8.18 8.57 -2.23
C SER A 81 8.36 8.84 -3.73
N GLU A 82 9.48 8.36 -4.28
CA GLU A 82 9.91 8.67 -5.65
C GLU A 82 9.00 8.08 -6.73
N ASN A 83 8.32 6.98 -6.45
CA ASN A 83 7.35 6.36 -7.35
C ASN A 83 6.11 7.22 -7.61
N LEU A 84 5.93 8.38 -6.96
CA LEU A 84 4.96 9.40 -7.40
C LEU A 84 5.11 9.74 -8.89
N LYS A 85 6.32 9.58 -9.43
CA LYS A 85 6.62 9.70 -10.87
C LYS A 85 5.75 8.84 -11.77
N GLN A 86 5.12 7.77 -11.26
CA GLN A 86 4.14 6.99 -12.03
C GLN A 86 2.93 7.81 -12.48
N PHE A 87 2.62 8.92 -11.79
CA PHE A 87 1.59 9.89 -12.17
C PHE A 87 2.14 11.05 -13.02
N GLY A 88 3.41 11.00 -13.42
CA GLY A 88 4.06 12.03 -14.25
C GLY A 88 4.62 13.23 -13.48
N TYR A 89 4.53 13.24 -12.15
CA TYR A 89 5.00 14.35 -11.31
C TYR A 89 6.31 14.02 -10.58
N ALA A 90 7.15 15.04 -10.37
CA ALA A 90 8.30 14.89 -9.49
C ALA A 90 7.90 15.14 -8.03
N PRO A 91 8.33 14.31 -7.06
CA PRO A 91 8.16 14.57 -5.61
C PRO A 91 8.50 16.00 -5.21
N ARG A 92 9.59 16.53 -5.78
CA ARG A 92 10.09 17.88 -5.52
C ARG A 92 9.06 18.97 -5.83
N ASP A 93 8.21 18.79 -6.84
CA ASP A 93 7.21 19.80 -7.20
C ASP A 93 6.15 19.96 -6.11
N PHE A 94 5.84 18.90 -5.37
CA PHE A 94 4.95 18.96 -4.22
C PHE A 94 5.66 19.42 -2.94
N LEU A 95 6.89 18.95 -2.70
CA LEU A 95 7.67 19.34 -1.52
C LEU A 95 8.05 20.83 -1.54
N GLU A 96 8.25 21.42 -2.72
CA GLU A 96 8.49 22.85 -2.90
C GLU A 96 7.20 23.67 -3.06
N GLU A 97 6.03 23.06 -2.82
CA GLU A 97 4.71 23.68 -2.94
C GLU A 97 4.39 24.31 -4.32
N LYS A 98 5.09 23.89 -5.39
CA LYS A 98 4.79 24.33 -6.76
C LYS A 98 3.46 23.75 -7.26
N ILE A 99 3.11 22.56 -6.79
CA ILE A 99 1.87 21.85 -7.07
C ILE A 99 1.28 21.40 -5.74
N ARG A 100 -0.03 21.57 -5.57
CA ARG A 100 -0.74 21.05 -4.40
C ARG A 100 -1.50 19.78 -4.73
N PHE A 101 -1.60 18.85 -3.79
CA PHE A 101 -2.38 17.62 -3.99
C PHE A 101 -3.83 17.89 -4.40
N ALA A 102 -4.48 18.89 -3.80
CA ALA A 102 -5.84 19.26 -4.16
C ALA A 102 -5.99 19.74 -5.62
N GLU A 103 -4.90 20.17 -6.28
CA GLU A 103 -4.93 20.62 -7.68
C GLU A 103 -4.90 19.47 -8.68
N ILE A 104 -4.45 18.30 -8.24
CA ILE A 104 -4.44 17.09 -9.07
C ILE A 104 -5.64 16.18 -8.79
N VAL A 105 -6.47 16.49 -7.80
CA VAL A 105 -7.71 15.74 -7.54
C VAL A 105 -8.75 16.10 -8.60
N HIS A 106 -9.49 15.11 -9.09
CA HIS A 106 -10.58 15.32 -10.02
C HIS A 106 -11.66 16.23 -9.42
N GLN A 107 -12.13 17.22 -10.19
CA GLN A 107 -13.02 18.28 -9.70
C GLN A 107 -14.27 17.80 -8.96
N GLU A 108 -14.87 16.70 -9.42
CA GLU A 108 -16.09 16.12 -8.82
C GLU A 108 -15.84 15.48 -7.45
N ASP A 109 -14.59 15.15 -7.13
CA ASP A 109 -14.24 14.48 -5.87
C ASP A 109 -13.82 15.50 -4.80
N ILE A 110 -13.46 16.74 -5.16
CA ILE A 110 -12.87 17.74 -4.25
C ILE A 110 -13.79 18.09 -3.08
N GLU A 111 -15.07 18.36 -3.36
CA GLU A 111 -16.03 18.77 -2.31
C GLU A 111 -16.29 17.61 -1.34
N ARG A 112 -16.60 16.43 -1.86
CA ARG A 112 -16.81 15.23 -1.05
C ARG A 112 -15.61 14.92 -0.16
N LEU A 113 -14.39 14.94 -0.71
CA LEU A 113 -13.19 14.67 0.07
C LEU A 113 -12.95 15.70 1.17
N ARG A 114 -13.25 16.98 0.90
CA ARG A 114 -13.14 18.05 1.90
C ARG A 114 -14.12 17.80 3.05
N ASP A 115 -15.35 17.45 2.74
CA ASP A 115 -16.39 17.19 3.74
C ASP A 115 -16.02 15.95 4.58
N GLU A 116 -15.60 14.85 3.95
CA GLU A 116 -15.10 13.66 4.64
C GLU A 116 -13.91 13.98 5.57
N ILE A 117 -12.93 14.76 5.10
CA ILE A 117 -11.78 15.16 5.93
C ILE A 117 -12.22 16.01 7.14
N ASN A 118 -13.20 16.90 6.96
CA ASN A 118 -13.74 17.70 8.06
C ASN A 118 -14.46 16.80 9.08
N GLU A 119 -15.31 15.88 8.61
CA GLU A 119 -15.99 14.91 9.47
C GLU A 119 -15.00 14.05 10.27
N TYR A 120 -13.93 13.54 9.62
CA TYR A 120 -12.88 12.78 10.29
C TYR A 120 -12.12 13.61 11.32
N ALA A 121 -11.87 14.88 11.02
CA ALA A 121 -11.21 15.80 11.95
C ALA A 121 -12.09 16.09 13.18
N GLU A 122 -13.40 16.31 12.98
CA GLU A 122 -14.38 16.56 14.04
C GLU A 122 -14.61 15.33 14.92
N ALA A 123 -14.68 14.14 14.32
CA ALA A 123 -14.83 12.87 15.02
C ALA A 123 -13.52 12.33 15.62
N ASP A 124 -12.41 13.06 15.46
CA ASP A 124 -11.06 12.69 15.90
C ASP A 124 -10.62 11.29 15.44
N VAL A 125 -10.93 10.96 14.19
CA VAL A 125 -10.59 9.65 13.59
C VAL A 125 -9.08 9.51 13.43
N GLU A 126 -8.52 8.41 13.95
CA GLU A 126 -7.08 8.11 13.88
C GLU A 126 -6.67 7.53 12.53
N GLU A 127 -7.54 6.78 11.86
CA GLU A 127 -7.27 6.11 10.57
C GLU A 127 -8.49 6.17 9.67
N TYR A 128 -8.29 6.52 8.40
CA TYR A 128 -9.36 6.55 7.41
C TYR A 128 -8.86 6.13 6.02
N THR A 129 -9.81 5.75 5.17
CA THR A 129 -9.55 5.39 3.78
C THR A 129 -10.49 6.14 2.86
N GLN A 130 -9.94 6.77 1.82
CA GLN A 130 -10.71 7.48 0.80
C GLN A 130 -10.40 6.90 -0.57
N TYR A 131 -11.40 6.90 -1.45
CA TYR A 131 -11.26 6.50 -2.85
C TYR A 131 -11.62 7.68 -3.74
N TYR A 132 -10.71 8.11 -4.60
CA TYR A 132 -10.94 9.28 -5.47
C TYR A 132 -10.13 9.20 -6.75
N ARG A 133 -10.41 10.10 -7.68
CA ARG A 133 -9.66 10.25 -8.92
C ARG A 133 -8.62 11.35 -8.79
N VAL A 134 -7.45 11.08 -9.34
CA VAL A 134 -6.40 12.06 -9.58
C VAL A 134 -6.10 12.17 -11.07
N LEU A 135 -5.60 13.33 -11.47
CA LEU A 135 -5.12 13.63 -12.81
C LEU A 135 -3.60 13.51 -12.83
N THR A 136 -3.10 12.66 -13.71
CA THR A 136 -1.67 12.62 -14.04
C THR A 136 -1.25 13.93 -14.73
N LYS A 137 0.06 14.15 -14.85
CA LYS A 137 0.58 15.37 -15.50
C LYS A 137 0.14 15.54 -16.96
N ASP A 138 -0.12 14.43 -17.65
CA ASP A 138 -0.66 14.38 -19.02
C ASP A 138 -2.18 14.39 -19.09
N GLY A 139 -2.89 14.43 -17.95
CA GLY A 139 -4.33 14.55 -17.87
C GLY A 139 -5.10 13.23 -17.89
N GLU A 140 -4.43 12.09 -17.74
CA GLU A 140 -5.09 10.79 -17.52
C GLU A 140 -5.75 10.76 -16.14
N GLU A 141 -7.01 10.32 -16.09
CA GLU A 141 -7.70 10.04 -14.84
C GLU A 141 -7.27 8.68 -14.28
N ARG A 142 -6.83 8.69 -13.02
CA ARG A 142 -6.49 7.48 -12.27
C ARG A 142 -7.23 7.40 -10.96
N TRP A 143 -7.73 6.22 -10.64
CA TRP A 143 -8.35 5.94 -9.36
C TRP A 143 -7.27 5.62 -8.34
N VAL A 144 -7.38 6.25 -7.18
CA VAL A 144 -6.49 6.03 -6.06
C VAL A 144 -7.26 5.66 -4.80
N GLU A 145 -6.64 4.81 -4.01
CA GLU A 145 -7.01 4.51 -2.63
C GLU A 145 -5.99 5.21 -1.71
N ASP A 146 -6.47 6.12 -0.88
CA ASP A 146 -5.68 6.88 0.09
C ASP A 146 -5.98 6.35 1.48
N GLN A 147 -4.99 5.70 2.10
CA GLN A 147 -5.08 5.25 3.48
C GLN A 147 -4.22 6.18 4.33
N THR A 148 -4.86 6.92 5.24
CA THR A 148 -4.20 7.91 6.09
C THR A 148 -4.34 7.53 7.56
N SER A 149 -3.25 7.68 8.31
CA SER A 149 -3.20 7.61 9.77
C SER A 149 -2.66 8.90 10.39
N VAL A 150 -3.23 9.27 11.54
CA VAL A 150 -2.81 10.40 12.35
C VAL A 150 -1.65 9.96 13.25
N VAL A 151 -0.62 10.80 13.34
CA VAL A 151 0.51 10.59 14.25
C VAL A 151 0.50 11.68 15.29
N ARG A 152 0.59 11.28 16.56
CA ARG A 152 0.60 12.17 17.72
C ARG A 152 1.92 12.13 18.46
N ASP A 153 2.22 13.22 19.16
CA ASP A 153 3.29 13.25 20.14
C ASP A 153 2.86 12.62 21.48
N ASN A 154 3.78 12.59 22.45
CA ASN A 154 3.51 12.03 23.79
C ASN A 154 2.49 12.85 24.61
N GLU A 155 2.16 14.06 24.17
CA GLU A 155 1.18 14.95 24.80
C GLU A 155 -0.21 14.80 24.15
N GLY A 156 -0.33 13.97 23.11
CA GLY A 156 -1.58 13.72 22.37
C GLY A 156 -1.84 14.72 21.24
N ASN A 157 -0.92 15.65 20.98
CA ASN A 157 -1.07 16.63 19.91
C ASN A 157 -0.83 15.96 18.56
N LYS A 158 -1.69 16.26 17.57
CA LYS A 158 -1.48 15.82 16.18
C LYS A 158 -0.24 16.50 15.61
N ILE A 159 0.74 15.70 15.18
CA ILE A 159 1.99 16.18 14.59
C ILE A 159 2.10 15.87 13.10
N HIS A 160 1.53 14.75 12.65
CA HIS A 160 1.52 14.38 11.23
C HIS A 160 0.24 13.66 10.82
N ASN A 161 -0.05 13.69 9.52
CA ASN A 161 -0.83 12.68 8.82
C ASN A 161 0.11 11.94 7.89
N GLN A 162 0.12 10.62 7.92
CA GLN A 162 0.97 9.81 7.04
C GLN A 162 0.15 8.68 6.45
N GLY A 163 0.63 8.12 5.35
CA GLY A 163 -0.19 7.14 4.68
C GLY A 163 0.39 6.64 3.38
N ILE A 164 -0.47 5.93 2.68
CA ILE A 164 -0.20 5.38 1.37
C ILE A 164 -1.27 5.80 0.38
N LEU A 165 -0.85 6.06 -0.85
CA LEU A 165 -1.70 6.29 -2.00
C LEU A 165 -1.45 5.17 -3.00
N ILE A 166 -2.46 4.34 -3.25
CA ILE A 166 -2.37 3.17 -4.10
C ILE A 166 -3.10 3.46 -5.41
N ASP A 167 -2.44 3.31 -6.55
CA ASP A 167 -3.12 3.32 -7.85
C ASP A 167 -3.95 2.04 -8.02
N ILE A 168 -5.27 2.18 -8.06
CA ILE A 168 -6.24 1.09 -8.22
C ILE A 168 -6.92 1.12 -9.59
N THR A 169 -6.40 1.91 -10.53
CA THR A 169 -7.02 2.13 -11.86
C THR A 169 -7.17 0.82 -12.63
N GLU A 170 -6.10 0.05 -12.76
CA GLU A 170 -6.13 -1.22 -13.49
C GLU A 170 -7.03 -2.26 -12.82
N ARG A 171 -7.04 -2.29 -11.48
CA ARG A 171 -7.96 -3.15 -10.71
C ARG A 171 -9.42 -2.81 -11.03
N ARG A 172 -9.80 -1.53 -10.98
CA ARG A 172 -11.17 -1.09 -11.29
C ARG A 172 -11.53 -1.33 -12.75
N ARG A 173 -10.63 -1.06 -13.69
CA ARG A 173 -10.83 -1.35 -15.13
C ARG A 173 -11.07 -2.85 -15.36
N ALA A 174 -10.34 -3.72 -14.68
CA ALA A 174 -10.52 -5.17 -14.77
C ALA A 174 -11.88 -5.61 -14.19
N GLU A 175 -12.24 -5.12 -13.00
CA GLU A 175 -13.54 -5.40 -12.35
C GLU A 175 -14.72 -4.92 -13.22
N GLU A 176 -14.64 -3.71 -13.79
CA GLU A 176 -15.66 -3.19 -14.69
C GLU A 176 -15.76 -3.97 -16.00
N LYS A 177 -14.63 -4.38 -16.58
CA LYS A 177 -14.62 -5.20 -17.80
C LYS A 177 -15.26 -6.56 -17.54
N LEU A 178 -14.96 -7.19 -16.40
CA LEU A 178 -15.58 -8.44 -15.99
C LEU A 178 -17.09 -8.27 -15.83
N LYS A 179 -17.53 -7.27 -15.07
CA LYS A 179 -18.96 -6.96 -14.87
C LYS A 179 -19.69 -6.71 -16.19
N LYS A 180 -19.13 -5.90 -17.09
CA LYS A 180 -19.71 -5.65 -18.43
C LYS A 180 -19.79 -6.92 -19.27
N SER A 181 -18.80 -7.80 -19.16
CA SER A 181 -18.79 -9.09 -19.86
C SER A 181 -19.88 -10.02 -19.33
N GLU A 182 -20.03 -10.12 -18.01
CA GLU A 182 -21.08 -10.93 -17.36
C GLU A 182 -22.48 -10.41 -17.70
N GLU A 183 -22.69 -9.09 -17.66
CA GLU A 183 -23.97 -8.47 -18.04
C GLU A 183 -24.28 -8.67 -19.53
N LYS A 184 -23.27 -8.65 -20.38
CA LYS A 184 -23.43 -8.93 -21.81
C LYS A 184 -23.78 -10.40 -22.05
N PHE A 185 -23.05 -11.32 -21.43
CA PHE A 185 -23.34 -12.75 -21.52
C PHE A 185 -24.74 -13.08 -21.01
N ARG A 186 -25.11 -12.55 -19.83
CA ARG A 186 -26.45 -12.71 -19.24
C ARG A 186 -27.54 -12.22 -20.20
N ARG A 187 -27.36 -11.04 -20.81
CA ARG A 187 -28.33 -10.53 -21.80
C ARG A 187 -28.45 -11.43 -23.02
N ILE A 188 -27.33 -11.94 -23.55
CA ILE A 188 -27.35 -12.85 -24.71
C ILE A 188 -28.11 -14.14 -24.36
N VAL A 189 -27.79 -14.77 -23.22
CA VAL A 189 -28.43 -16.00 -22.76
C VAL A 189 -29.93 -15.80 -22.50
N GLU A 190 -30.31 -14.71 -21.83
CA GLU A 190 -31.71 -14.45 -21.47
C GLU A 190 -32.60 -14.08 -22.67
N THR A 191 -32.02 -13.52 -23.73
CA THR A 191 -32.75 -13.12 -24.94
C THR A 191 -32.64 -14.11 -26.09
N ALA A 192 -31.83 -15.16 -25.94
CA ALA A 192 -31.75 -16.24 -26.91
C ALA A 192 -33.11 -16.93 -27.05
N GLY A 193 -33.49 -17.24 -28.30
CA GLY A 193 -34.70 -18.02 -28.59
C GLY A 193 -34.55 -19.50 -28.24
N GLU A 194 -33.32 -19.98 -28.09
CA GLU A 194 -33.00 -21.36 -27.72
C GLU A 194 -32.97 -21.53 -26.20
N GLY A 195 -33.42 -22.68 -25.72
CA GLY A 195 -33.36 -23.02 -24.31
C GLY A 195 -31.91 -23.27 -23.88
N PHE A 196 -31.47 -22.53 -22.86
CA PHE A 196 -30.17 -22.73 -22.22
C PHE A 196 -30.36 -23.30 -20.81
N VAL A 197 -29.58 -24.33 -20.51
CA VAL A 197 -29.51 -24.96 -19.18
C VAL A 197 -28.05 -25.13 -18.80
N LEU A 198 -27.69 -24.68 -17.61
CA LEU A 198 -26.41 -24.88 -16.97
C LEU A 198 -26.56 -25.92 -15.85
N MET A 199 -25.65 -26.87 -15.79
CA MET A 199 -25.68 -27.96 -14.81
C MET A 199 -24.33 -28.09 -14.11
N ASP A 200 -24.33 -28.64 -12.90
CA ASP A 200 -23.12 -29.05 -12.20
C ASP A 200 -22.65 -30.45 -12.63
N GLU A 201 -21.60 -30.94 -11.99
CA GLU A 201 -21.01 -32.27 -12.25
C GLU A 201 -21.96 -33.43 -11.93
N GLU A 202 -22.98 -33.19 -11.08
CA GLU A 202 -24.00 -34.16 -10.69
C GLU A 202 -25.28 -34.02 -11.54
N LEU A 203 -25.22 -33.27 -12.65
CA LEU A 203 -26.35 -32.97 -13.54
C LEU A 203 -27.52 -32.26 -12.85
N LYS A 204 -27.27 -31.56 -11.74
CA LYS A 204 -28.28 -30.67 -11.14
C LYS A 204 -28.29 -29.36 -11.88
N ILE A 205 -29.48 -28.84 -12.14
CA ILE A 205 -29.67 -27.57 -12.82
C ILE A 205 -29.18 -26.44 -11.91
N VAL A 206 -28.12 -25.76 -12.33
CA VAL A 206 -27.56 -24.59 -11.66
C VAL A 206 -28.22 -23.33 -12.17
N ASP A 207 -28.53 -23.27 -13.48
CA ASP A 207 -29.19 -22.12 -14.06
C ASP A 207 -29.95 -22.43 -15.36
N VAL A 208 -30.95 -21.60 -15.69
CA VAL A 208 -31.73 -21.68 -16.94
C VAL A 208 -32.11 -20.31 -17.46
N ASN A 209 -32.24 -20.18 -18.79
CA ASN A 209 -32.80 -18.97 -19.41
C ASN A 209 -34.33 -19.04 -19.55
N ASN A 210 -34.94 -17.89 -19.85
CA ASN A 210 -36.39 -17.80 -20.05
C ASN A 210 -36.94 -18.68 -21.18
N ALA A 211 -36.18 -18.90 -22.26
CA ALA A 211 -36.62 -19.75 -23.36
C ALA A 211 -36.71 -21.22 -22.93
N TYR A 212 -35.77 -21.71 -22.13
CA TYR A 212 -35.81 -23.06 -21.59
C TYR A 212 -37.03 -23.24 -20.70
N CYS A 213 -37.25 -22.33 -19.73
CA CYS A 213 -38.44 -22.35 -18.87
C CYS A 213 -39.76 -22.44 -19.68
N LYS A 214 -39.89 -21.63 -20.73
CA LYS A 214 -41.07 -21.66 -21.62
C LYS A 214 -41.20 -22.96 -22.39
N MET A 215 -40.08 -23.54 -22.83
CA MET A 215 -40.05 -24.78 -23.60
C MET A 215 -40.51 -25.99 -22.76
N ILE A 216 -40.09 -26.06 -21.50
CA ILE A 216 -40.42 -27.20 -20.63
C ILE A 216 -41.61 -26.95 -19.71
N GLY A 217 -42.06 -25.70 -19.57
CA GLY A 217 -43.28 -25.33 -18.84
C GLY A 217 -43.12 -25.19 -17.32
N PHE A 218 -41.89 -25.03 -16.82
CA PHE A 218 -41.58 -24.84 -15.41
C PHE A 218 -40.95 -23.46 -15.17
N SER A 219 -41.14 -22.90 -13.98
CA SER A 219 -40.42 -21.70 -13.56
C SER A 219 -38.95 -21.99 -13.28
N ARG A 220 -38.11 -20.96 -13.31
CA ARG A 220 -36.69 -21.08 -12.99
C ARG A 220 -36.50 -21.65 -11.59
N GLU A 221 -37.23 -21.13 -10.62
CA GLU A 221 -37.17 -21.51 -9.21
C GLU A 221 -37.56 -22.98 -9.00
N GLU A 222 -38.50 -23.49 -9.81
CA GLU A 222 -38.88 -24.90 -9.77
C GLU A 222 -37.79 -25.80 -10.33
N LEU A 223 -36.97 -25.30 -11.26
CA LEU A 223 -35.93 -26.06 -11.96
C LEU A 223 -34.60 -26.07 -11.23
N ILE A 224 -34.19 -24.95 -10.62
CA ILE A 224 -32.89 -24.86 -9.94
C ILE A 224 -32.79 -25.93 -8.85
N GLY A 225 -31.67 -26.67 -8.86
CA GLY A 225 -31.36 -27.75 -7.93
C GLY A 225 -31.98 -29.11 -8.28
N ARG A 226 -32.88 -29.20 -9.27
CA ARG A 226 -33.39 -30.49 -9.75
C ARG A 226 -32.36 -31.21 -10.60
N HIS A 227 -32.38 -32.54 -10.57
CA HIS A 227 -31.58 -33.35 -11.47
C HIS A 227 -32.20 -33.32 -12.88
N VAL A 228 -31.43 -33.01 -13.92
CA VAL A 228 -31.98 -32.79 -15.27
C VAL A 228 -32.74 -34.01 -15.81
N LEU A 229 -32.30 -35.22 -15.46
CA LEU A 229 -32.95 -36.46 -15.90
C LEU A 229 -34.36 -36.63 -15.29
N ASP A 230 -34.69 -35.94 -14.20
CA ASP A 230 -36.05 -35.98 -13.62
C ASP A 230 -37.09 -35.37 -14.58
N LEU A 231 -36.65 -34.53 -15.51
CA LEU A 231 -37.47 -33.89 -16.53
C LEU A 231 -37.52 -34.67 -17.85
N ALA A 232 -36.64 -35.67 -18.02
CA ALA A 232 -36.59 -36.49 -19.21
C ALA A 232 -37.72 -37.52 -19.26
N THR A 233 -38.19 -37.84 -20.47
CA THR A 233 -39.14 -38.94 -20.68
C THR A 233 -38.48 -40.29 -20.42
N ASP A 234 -39.28 -41.29 -20.06
CA ASP A 234 -38.78 -42.66 -19.82
C ASP A 234 -38.06 -43.24 -21.06
N GLN A 235 -38.49 -42.83 -22.25
CA GLN A 235 -37.88 -43.22 -23.52
C GLN A 235 -36.49 -42.58 -23.74
N PHE A 236 -36.24 -41.38 -23.21
CA PHE A 236 -34.92 -40.76 -23.26
C PHE A 236 -34.00 -41.31 -22.19
N ARG A 237 -34.53 -41.55 -20.98
CA ARG A 237 -33.78 -42.17 -19.87
C ARG A 237 -33.27 -43.58 -20.20
N SER A 238 -33.98 -44.33 -21.04
CA SER A 238 -33.56 -45.67 -21.47
C SER A 238 -32.49 -45.67 -22.56
N PHE A 239 -32.18 -44.51 -23.15
CA PHE A 239 -31.16 -44.35 -24.20
C PHE A 239 -29.79 -43.91 -23.65
N MET A 240 -29.76 -43.35 -22.44
CA MET A 240 -28.55 -42.99 -21.68
C MET A 240 -28.01 -44.19 -20.91
#